data_AF-F6PFR5-F1
#
_entry.id   AF-F6PFR5-F1
#
_cell.length_a   1.000
_cell.length_b   1.000
_cell.length_c   1.000
_cell.angle_alpha   90.00
_cell.angle_beta   90.00
_cell.angle_gamma   90.00
#
_symmetry.space_group_name_H-M   'P 1'
#
loop_
_entity.id
_entity.type
_entity.pdbx_description
1 polymer ?
#
loop_
_entity_poly.entity_id
_entity_poly.type
_entity_poly.pdbx_seq_one_letter_code
_entity_poly.pdbx_strand_id
1 'polypeptide(L)'
;MGLFLCPDSPLLPPPLPPPPGPAGVGEPLSGRGQGQGAQVGREDATGGEGPTAQGATCQAAGHQGALSRGRAPWVPAEATGPGRGKAGRRKGQAVAPPLEESRSSAAAAASLLRARGQLGVGGGGTITGGQKHQKQTAAPSAAASTSTPGAATMPHQYPALTAEQKKELSDIALRIVAPGKGILAADESVGSMSKRLSQIGVENTEENRRLYRQVLLSADSRINKCIGGVIFFHETLYQKGDDGTPFVRTVQDKGIVVGIKVDKGVVPLAGTDGETTTQGLDGLSERCAQYKKDGADFAKWRCVLKIGEHTPSALAILENANVLARYASICQQNGIVPIVEPEILPDGDHDLKRCQYVTEKVLAAVYKALSDHHVYLEGTLLKPNMVTPGHACPTKYSAEEIAMATVSALRRTVPPAVPGVTFLSGGQSEEEASINLNAINRCPLVRPWALTFSYGRALQASALSTWRGQRENESAATEEFVKRAEVNGLAAQGKYEGSGEDAGAAGRSLYIANHAY
;
A
#
# COMPACT_ATOMS: atom_id res chain seq x y z
N MET A 1 -44.58 16.69 39.84
CA MET A 1 -44.74 15.64 40.88
C MET A 1 -44.61 14.31 40.17
N GLY A 2 -43.68 13.40 40.40
CA GLY A 2 -42.55 13.25 41.32
C GLY A 2 -41.89 11.94 40.87
N LEU A 3 -40.56 11.94 40.74
CA LEU A 3 -39.79 10.80 40.25
C LEU A 3 -39.98 9.54 41.12
N PHE A 4 -40.23 8.41 40.46
CA PHE A 4 -40.06 7.08 41.04
C PHE A 4 -38.61 6.61 40.84
N LEU A 5 -38.03 6.14 41.94
CA LEU A 5 -36.69 5.57 42.09
C LEU A 5 -36.57 4.22 41.36
N CYS A 6 -35.40 3.97 40.77
CA CYS A 6 -34.92 2.62 40.46
C CYS A 6 -33.60 2.40 41.25
N PRO A 7 -33.46 1.28 41.99
CA PRO A 7 -32.31 1.01 42.85
C PRO A 7 -31.20 0.20 42.15
N ASP A 8 -30.02 0.23 42.78
CA ASP A 8 -28.93 -0.76 42.75
C ASP A 8 -28.03 -0.88 41.50
N SER A 9 -26.93 -0.11 41.54
CA SER A 9 -25.67 -0.44 40.85
C SER A 9 -24.73 -1.19 41.81
N PRO A 10 -24.07 -2.28 41.40
CA PRO A 10 -23.14 -3.01 42.27
C PRO A 10 -21.81 -2.24 42.46
N LEU A 11 -21.41 -2.09 43.72
CA LEU A 11 -20.18 -1.44 44.18
C LEU A 11 -18.94 -2.24 43.75
N LEU A 12 -17.95 -1.55 43.17
CA LEU A 12 -16.62 -2.08 42.88
C LEU A 12 -15.80 -2.28 44.18
N PRO A 13 -15.01 -3.36 44.31
CA PRO A 13 -14.16 -3.58 45.47
C PRO A 13 -12.93 -2.64 45.49
N PRO A 14 -12.38 -2.33 46.69
CA PRO A 14 -11.24 -1.42 46.85
C PRO A 14 -9.91 -2.03 46.34
N PRO A 15 -8.93 -1.20 45.98
CA PRO A 15 -7.65 -1.64 45.43
C PRO A 15 -6.73 -2.29 46.48
N LEU A 16 -5.97 -3.30 46.05
CA LEU A 16 -4.98 -4.03 46.85
C LEU A 16 -3.72 -3.18 47.15
N PRO A 17 -3.06 -3.41 48.31
CA PRO A 17 -1.84 -2.70 48.69
C PRO A 17 -0.60 -3.12 47.87
N PRO A 18 0.41 -2.25 47.74
CA PRO A 18 1.62 -2.52 46.95
C PRO A 18 2.56 -3.55 47.61
N PRO A 19 3.37 -4.28 46.82
CA PRO A 19 4.30 -5.29 47.32
C PRO A 19 5.53 -4.68 48.03
N PRO A 20 6.16 -5.41 48.98
CA PRO A 20 7.34 -4.94 49.70
C PRO A 20 8.58 -4.92 48.79
N GLY A 21 9.38 -3.85 48.93
CA GLY A 21 10.63 -3.64 48.17
C GLY A 21 11.78 -4.57 48.60
N PRO A 22 12.80 -4.75 47.74
CA PRO A 22 13.88 -5.69 47.98
C PRO A 22 14.88 -5.18 49.03
N ALA A 23 15.24 -6.08 49.95
CA ALA A 23 16.29 -5.90 50.95
C ALA A 23 17.68 -5.89 50.29
N GLY A 24 18.51 -4.94 50.70
CA GLY A 24 19.90 -4.79 50.23
C GLY A 24 20.78 -5.95 50.70
N VAL A 25 21.69 -6.36 49.82
CA VAL A 25 22.76 -7.31 50.13
C VAL A 25 24.08 -6.64 49.72
N GLY A 26 24.98 -6.54 50.69
CA GLY A 26 26.24 -5.82 50.60
C GLY A 26 27.32 -6.53 49.78
N GLU A 27 28.31 -5.73 49.41
CA GLU A 27 29.59 -6.13 48.86
C GLU A 27 30.38 -7.07 49.80
N PRO A 28 31.35 -7.79 49.24
CA PRO A 28 32.63 -7.83 49.92
C PRO A 28 33.81 -7.45 49.02
N LEU A 29 34.75 -6.78 49.70
CA LEU A 29 36.04 -6.30 49.26
C LEU A 29 37.08 -7.41 49.00
N SER A 30 37.99 -7.02 48.12
CA SER A 30 39.38 -7.44 47.89
C SER A 30 40.10 -8.35 48.91
N GLY A 31 40.85 -9.31 48.38
CA GLY A 31 41.92 -10.02 49.08
C GLY A 31 42.93 -10.65 48.11
N ARG A 32 44.14 -10.09 48.05
CA ARG A 32 45.32 -10.63 47.36
C ARG A 32 45.85 -11.88 48.06
N GLY A 33 46.39 -12.83 47.30
CA GLY A 33 47.24 -13.90 47.82
C GLY A 33 48.00 -14.62 46.69
N GLN A 34 49.33 -14.46 46.69
CA GLN A 34 50.30 -14.99 45.73
C GLN A 34 50.58 -16.49 45.95
N GLY A 35 51.11 -17.16 44.92
CA GLY A 35 52.21 -18.12 45.11
C GLY A 35 52.16 -19.42 44.28
N GLN A 36 53.05 -19.49 43.28
CA GLN A 36 53.97 -20.60 42.89
C GLN A 36 53.39 -22.04 42.78
N GLY A 37 53.69 -22.90 41.81
CA GLY A 37 54.73 -23.02 40.79
C GLY A 37 54.82 -24.51 40.35
N ALA A 38 55.64 -24.80 39.34
CA ALA A 38 56.14 -26.11 38.89
C ALA A 38 55.23 -27.07 38.05
N GLN A 39 55.30 -26.92 36.72
CA GLN A 39 56.07 -27.74 35.77
C GLN A 39 56.17 -29.29 35.89
N VAL A 40 56.07 -29.93 34.70
CA VAL A 40 56.62 -31.22 34.22
C VAL A 40 55.74 -32.49 34.33
N GLY A 41 55.58 -33.18 33.19
CA GLY A 41 55.25 -34.62 33.14
C GLY A 41 54.62 -35.11 31.83
N ARG A 42 55.44 -35.47 30.85
CA ARG A 42 55.11 -36.31 29.68
C ARG A 42 55.03 -37.79 30.11
N GLU A 43 54.28 -38.58 29.35
CA GLU A 43 54.46 -40.01 28.95
C GLU A 43 53.06 -40.64 28.71
N ASP A 44 52.82 -41.61 27.84
CA ASP A 44 53.40 -42.07 26.57
C ASP A 44 52.44 -43.17 26.02
N ALA A 45 52.61 -43.53 24.74
CA ALA A 45 52.32 -44.84 24.13
C ALA A 45 50.84 -45.29 23.87
N THR A 46 50.44 -46.00 22.80
CA THR A 46 51.10 -46.60 21.61
C THR A 46 50.03 -47.23 20.67
N GLY A 47 50.37 -47.35 19.38
CA GLY A 47 49.95 -48.44 18.45
C GLY A 47 48.72 -48.17 17.57
N GLY A 48 48.68 -48.44 16.26
CA GLY A 48 49.62 -49.05 15.32
C GLY A 48 48.93 -49.28 13.95
N GLU A 49 49.76 -49.44 12.91
CA GLU A 49 49.52 -50.11 11.60
C GLU A 49 48.82 -49.35 10.43
N GLY A 50 49.53 -49.32 9.28
CA GLY A 50 49.02 -49.02 7.92
C GLY A 50 48.45 -50.28 7.22
N PRO A 51 48.38 -50.41 5.88
CA PRO A 51 49.13 -49.69 4.84
C PRO A 51 48.34 -49.26 3.56
N THR A 52 49.11 -48.72 2.62
CA THR A 52 48.87 -48.24 1.24
C THR A 52 48.39 -49.26 0.19
N ALA A 53 47.66 -48.79 -0.84
CA ALA A 53 47.67 -49.29 -2.23
C ALA A 53 47.28 -48.11 -3.16
N GLN A 54 48.17 -47.51 -3.96
CA GLN A 54 48.67 -47.92 -5.29
C GLN A 54 47.58 -48.27 -6.31
N GLY A 55 47.54 -47.47 -7.38
CA GLY A 55 46.78 -47.73 -8.61
C GLY A 55 47.63 -48.35 -9.71
N ALA A 56 46.96 -48.67 -10.83
CA ALA A 56 47.53 -49.08 -12.11
C ALA A 56 46.59 -48.56 -13.22
N THR A 57 47.02 -47.62 -14.07
CA THR A 57 47.44 -47.76 -15.50
C THR A 57 46.28 -48.07 -16.46
N CYS A 58 46.14 -47.58 -17.70
CA CYS A 58 46.96 -46.88 -18.72
C CYS A 58 45.96 -46.55 -19.87
N GLN A 59 46.02 -45.47 -20.69
CA GLN A 59 46.90 -45.16 -21.84
C GLN A 59 46.40 -43.81 -22.42
N ALA A 60 47.23 -42.77 -22.59
CA ALA A 60 47.99 -42.35 -23.80
C ALA A 60 47.10 -41.90 -24.99
N ALA A 61 47.31 -40.81 -25.74
CA ALA A 61 48.38 -39.80 -25.89
C ALA A 61 47.75 -38.54 -26.58
N GLY A 62 48.18 -37.30 -26.28
CA GLY A 62 49.07 -36.46 -27.12
C GLY A 62 48.28 -35.62 -28.15
N HIS A 63 48.50 -34.34 -28.46
CA HIS A 63 49.55 -33.35 -28.20
C HIS A 63 49.00 -31.95 -28.60
N GLN A 64 49.43 -30.89 -27.89
CA GLN A 64 49.82 -29.50 -28.30
C GLN A 64 49.02 -28.74 -29.39
N GLY A 65 48.78 -27.42 -29.35
CA GLY A 65 49.29 -26.27 -28.58
C GLY A 65 48.40 -25.03 -28.92
N ALA A 66 48.22 -24.07 -28.02
CA ALA A 66 49.02 -22.85 -27.82
C ALA A 66 48.35 -21.57 -28.42
N LEU A 67 48.17 -20.56 -27.54
CA LEU A 67 48.07 -19.09 -27.79
C LEU A 67 46.79 -18.59 -28.50
N SER A 68 46.19 -17.41 -28.27
CA SER A 68 46.34 -16.29 -27.33
C SER A 68 45.21 -15.27 -27.62
N ARG A 69 44.73 -14.55 -26.59
CA ARG A 69 44.15 -13.17 -26.55
C ARG A 69 43.20 -12.67 -27.66
N GLY A 70 42.05 -12.11 -27.25
CA GLY A 70 41.34 -11.07 -28.02
C GLY A 70 39.97 -10.68 -27.45
N ARG A 71 39.78 -9.39 -27.12
CA ARG A 71 38.55 -8.78 -26.59
C ARG A 71 37.60 -8.29 -27.70
N ALA A 72 36.30 -8.37 -27.38
CA ALA A 72 35.20 -7.45 -27.76
C ALA A 72 34.75 -7.41 -29.26
N PRO A 73 33.71 -6.62 -29.61
CA PRO A 73 32.27 -6.86 -29.39
C PRO A 73 31.48 -6.87 -30.72
N TRP A 74 30.20 -7.25 -30.70
CA TRP A 74 29.37 -7.39 -31.91
C TRP A 74 28.06 -6.59 -31.82
N VAL A 75 27.88 -5.62 -32.72
CA VAL A 75 26.62 -5.16 -33.38
C VAL A 75 27.03 -4.28 -34.59
N PRO A 76 26.15 -3.83 -35.51
CA PRO A 76 25.01 -4.42 -36.25
C PRO A 76 25.22 -4.33 -37.79
N ALA A 77 24.30 -4.89 -38.60
CA ALA A 77 23.80 -4.21 -39.82
C ALA A 77 22.61 -4.94 -40.47
N GLU A 78 21.65 -4.14 -40.91
CA GLU A 78 20.47 -4.43 -41.72
C GLU A 78 20.80 -4.82 -43.17
N ALA A 79 19.88 -5.51 -43.86
CA ALA A 79 19.65 -5.34 -45.31
C ALA A 79 18.31 -5.97 -45.77
N THR A 80 17.36 -5.09 -46.07
CA THR A 80 16.47 -5.03 -47.25
C THR A 80 16.40 -6.18 -48.27
N GLY A 81 15.16 -6.52 -48.69
CA GLY A 81 14.80 -6.48 -50.11
C GLY A 81 14.47 -7.80 -50.85
N PRO A 82 13.71 -7.76 -51.97
CA PRO A 82 12.54 -8.63 -52.18
C PRO A 82 12.59 -9.56 -53.42
N GLY A 83 11.66 -10.52 -53.53
CA GLY A 83 11.51 -11.35 -54.76
C GLY A 83 10.25 -12.23 -54.82
N ARG A 84 9.49 -12.09 -55.92
CA ARG A 84 8.14 -12.60 -56.27
C ARG A 84 8.00 -14.12 -56.49
N GLY A 85 6.76 -14.66 -56.43
CA GLY A 85 6.38 -15.87 -57.20
C GLY A 85 5.05 -16.61 -56.96
N LYS A 86 3.95 -16.13 -57.58
CA LYS A 86 2.80 -16.83 -58.21
C LYS A 86 1.85 -17.83 -57.47
N ALA A 87 0.60 -17.38 -57.37
CA ALA A 87 -0.67 -17.90 -57.96
C ALA A 87 -1.34 -19.23 -57.49
N GLY A 88 -2.59 -19.09 -57.01
CA GLY A 88 -3.62 -20.14 -56.97
C GLY A 88 -5.03 -19.54 -56.79
N ARG A 89 -5.92 -19.77 -57.76
CA ARG A 89 -7.33 -19.30 -57.81
C ARG A 89 -8.25 -20.08 -56.84
N ARG A 90 -9.25 -19.42 -56.24
CA ARG A 90 -10.65 -19.91 -56.17
C ARG A 90 -11.64 -18.78 -55.85
N LYS A 91 -12.86 -18.97 -56.36
CA LYS A 91 -13.98 -18.03 -56.53
C LYS A 91 -14.76 -17.80 -55.22
N GLY A 92 -15.44 -16.65 -55.11
CA GLY A 92 -16.82 -16.62 -54.59
C GLY A 92 -17.19 -15.53 -53.58
N GLN A 93 -17.88 -14.50 -54.12
CA GLN A 93 -19.01 -13.76 -53.56
C GLN A 93 -18.85 -12.56 -52.59
N ALA A 94 -19.60 -11.52 -53.01
CA ALA A 94 -20.26 -10.44 -52.27
C ALA A 94 -19.42 -9.29 -51.72
N VAL A 95 -19.37 -8.24 -52.54
CA VAL A 95 -18.96 -6.87 -52.25
C VAL A 95 -20.11 -6.13 -51.54
N ALA A 96 -19.82 -5.47 -50.42
CA ALA A 96 -20.63 -4.37 -49.88
C ALA A 96 -19.73 -3.11 -49.84
N PRO A 97 -20.24 -1.91 -50.22
CA PRO A 97 -19.41 -0.73 -50.40
C PRO A 97 -19.09 -0.02 -49.06
N PRO A 98 -17.98 0.73 -48.99
CA PRO A 98 -17.68 1.58 -47.84
C PRO A 98 -18.48 2.88 -47.90
N LEU A 99 -19.06 3.27 -46.77
CA LEU A 99 -19.65 4.61 -46.58
C LEU A 99 -18.53 5.60 -46.28
N GLU A 100 -18.28 6.49 -47.22
CA GLU A 100 -17.49 7.72 -47.03
C GLU A 100 -18.38 8.86 -46.51
N GLU A 101 -17.75 9.61 -45.60
CA GLU A 101 -17.91 11.05 -45.28
C GLU A 101 -19.28 11.65 -44.96
N SER A 102 -19.39 12.14 -43.71
CA SER A 102 -19.86 13.53 -43.51
C SER A 102 -19.07 14.21 -42.38
N ARG A 103 -18.13 15.06 -42.79
CA ARG A 103 -17.66 16.23 -42.03
C ARG A 103 -18.49 17.43 -42.48
N SER A 104 -19.12 18.13 -41.54
CA SER A 104 -19.76 19.44 -41.71
C SER A 104 -20.15 19.92 -40.30
N SER A 105 -19.93 21.15 -39.84
CA SER A 105 -19.18 22.31 -40.35
C SER A 105 -18.84 23.18 -39.14
N ALA A 106 -17.72 23.90 -39.23
CA ALA A 106 -17.47 25.07 -38.40
C ALA A 106 -17.91 26.33 -39.16
N ALA A 107 -18.28 27.35 -38.39
CA ALA A 107 -18.42 28.76 -38.75
C ALA A 107 -19.74 29.23 -39.42
N ALA A 108 -20.52 29.99 -38.66
CA ALA A 108 -21.11 31.25 -39.15
C ALA A 108 -21.46 32.19 -37.98
N ALA A 109 -21.34 33.49 -38.27
CA ALA A 109 -21.90 34.66 -37.60
C ALA A 109 -21.19 35.25 -36.35
N ALA A 110 -20.12 36.01 -36.63
CA ALA A 110 -19.85 37.26 -35.92
C ALA A 110 -20.62 38.43 -36.59
N SER A 111 -20.94 39.44 -35.78
CA SER A 111 -21.37 40.82 -36.10
C SER A 111 -22.86 41.15 -36.05
N LEU A 112 -23.24 41.94 -35.02
CA LEU A 112 -24.09 43.12 -35.20
C LEU A 112 -23.97 44.14 -34.04
N LEU A 113 -23.42 45.29 -34.41
CA LEU A 113 -23.69 46.69 -34.02
C LEU A 113 -23.42 47.27 -32.60
N ARG A 114 -22.41 48.15 -32.63
CA ARG A 114 -22.24 49.49 -32.02
C ARG A 114 -23.49 50.24 -31.50
N ALA A 115 -23.29 50.92 -30.37
CA ALA A 115 -23.66 52.33 -30.11
C ALA A 115 -22.59 52.92 -29.15
N ARG A 116 -21.64 53.79 -29.56
CA ARG A 116 -21.63 55.26 -29.78
C ARG A 116 -21.94 56.13 -28.54
N GLY A 117 -20.96 56.98 -28.17
CA GLY A 117 -21.09 58.17 -27.29
C GLY A 117 -19.75 58.53 -26.60
N GLN A 118 -18.82 59.21 -27.31
CA GLN A 118 -18.43 60.63 -27.14
C GLN A 118 -17.64 60.94 -25.84
N LEU A 119 -16.31 61.16 -25.92
CA LEU A 119 -15.55 62.38 -26.29
C LEU A 119 -15.20 63.24 -25.07
N GLY A 120 -13.90 63.41 -24.83
CA GLY A 120 -13.31 64.41 -23.93
C GLY A 120 -11.79 64.47 -24.16
N VAL A 121 -11.36 65.50 -24.88
CA VAL A 121 -10.00 65.75 -25.40
C VAL A 121 -9.25 66.71 -24.48
N GLY A 122 -7.91 66.57 -24.45
CA GLY A 122 -6.95 67.64 -24.14
C GLY A 122 -5.89 67.15 -23.16
N GLY A 123 -4.57 67.28 -23.37
CA GLY A 123 -3.75 67.99 -24.35
C GLY A 123 -2.33 68.00 -23.74
N GLY A 124 -1.29 67.74 -24.54
CA GLY A 124 0.08 67.56 -24.06
C GLY A 124 0.86 68.87 -23.80
N GLY A 125 2.13 68.75 -23.40
CA GLY A 125 3.12 69.82 -23.56
C GLY A 125 4.09 70.09 -22.40
N THR A 126 5.09 69.23 -22.32
CA THR A 126 6.49 69.30 -21.86
C THR A 126 7.26 70.64 -21.57
N ILE A 127 8.12 70.57 -20.52
CA ILE A 127 9.46 71.19 -20.19
C ILE A 127 9.69 72.70 -19.97
N THR A 128 10.16 73.13 -18.77
CA THR A 128 11.56 73.56 -18.43
C THR A 128 11.66 74.47 -17.19
N GLY A 129 12.56 74.08 -16.25
CA GLY A 129 13.63 74.94 -15.70
C GLY A 129 13.34 75.92 -14.55
N GLY A 130 14.08 75.77 -13.43
CA GLY A 130 14.46 76.90 -12.56
C GLY A 130 14.45 76.66 -11.06
N GLN A 131 15.64 76.44 -10.48
CA GLN A 131 15.94 76.23 -9.05
C GLN A 131 15.58 77.42 -8.13
N LYS A 132 15.29 77.12 -6.84
CA LYS A 132 15.87 77.83 -5.68
C LYS A 132 15.78 77.00 -4.39
N HIS A 133 16.80 77.14 -3.56
CA HIS A 133 17.19 76.33 -2.40
C HIS A 133 16.38 76.56 -1.11
N GLN A 134 16.08 75.44 -0.43
CA GLN A 134 16.44 75.09 0.95
C GLN A 134 15.88 75.91 2.15
N LYS A 135 15.02 75.28 2.96
CA LYS A 135 15.26 75.15 4.42
C LYS A 135 14.37 74.07 5.08
N GLN A 136 15.02 73.33 5.99
CA GLN A 136 14.53 72.22 6.80
C GLN A 136 13.29 72.56 7.63
N THR A 137 12.37 71.61 7.79
CA THR A 137 11.60 71.42 9.04
C THR A 137 11.30 69.93 9.26
N ALA A 138 11.22 69.58 10.54
CA ALA A 138 11.34 68.25 11.13
C ALA A 138 10.16 67.29 10.84
N ALA A 139 10.47 65.99 10.90
CA ALA A 139 9.51 64.89 10.81
C ALA A 139 8.58 64.84 12.04
N PRO A 140 7.27 64.55 11.86
CA PRO A 140 6.45 63.97 12.90
C PRO A 140 6.36 62.45 12.74
N SER A 141 6.50 61.76 13.87
CA SER A 141 6.30 60.34 14.11
C SER A 141 4.97 59.84 13.51
N ALA A 142 5.05 58.83 12.64
CA ALA A 142 3.88 58.08 12.19
C ALA A 142 3.51 57.06 13.29
N ALA A 143 2.37 57.31 13.95
CA ALA A 143 1.74 56.36 14.84
C ALA A 143 1.38 55.08 14.06
N ALA A 144 1.88 53.94 14.53
CA ALA A 144 1.54 52.63 14.01
C ALA A 144 0.04 52.35 14.29
N SER A 145 -0.76 52.28 13.23
CA SER A 145 -2.12 51.75 13.31
C SER A 145 -2.05 50.25 13.57
N THR A 146 -2.25 49.84 14.81
CA THR A 146 -2.49 48.45 15.18
C THR A 146 -3.85 48.02 14.63
N SER A 147 -3.88 47.47 13.41
CA SER A 147 -5.04 46.73 12.93
C SER A 147 -5.11 45.41 13.68
N THR A 148 -6.04 45.31 14.61
CA THR A 148 -6.46 44.04 15.21
C THR A 148 -6.78 43.05 14.09
N PRO A 149 -6.20 41.85 14.04
CA PRO A 149 -6.62 40.83 13.09
C PRO A 149 -8.09 40.56 13.37
N GLY A 150 -8.96 40.80 12.38
CA GLY A 150 -10.37 40.47 12.49
C GLY A 150 -10.50 39.01 12.90
N ALA A 151 -11.32 38.74 13.92
CA ALA A 151 -11.63 37.39 14.35
C ALA A 151 -12.02 36.57 13.12
N ALA A 152 -11.22 35.54 12.80
CA ALA A 152 -11.54 34.63 11.72
C ALA A 152 -12.92 34.04 12.02
N THR A 153 -13.93 34.45 11.26
CA THR A 153 -15.23 33.79 11.25
C THR A 153 -14.97 32.32 10.91
N MET A 154 -15.15 31.44 11.90
CA MET A 154 -15.17 30.00 11.69
C MET A 154 -16.15 29.73 10.55
N PRO A 155 -15.74 29.05 9.46
CA PRO A 155 -16.62 28.85 8.32
C PRO A 155 -17.87 28.08 8.75
N HIS A 156 -19.03 28.51 8.26
CA HIS A 156 -20.30 27.81 8.47
C HIS A 156 -20.20 26.38 7.91
N GLN A 157 -20.68 25.41 8.69
CA GLN A 157 -20.68 24.01 8.27
C GLN A 157 -21.72 23.78 7.17
N TYR A 158 -21.28 23.29 6.01
CA TYR A 158 -22.13 22.67 4.99
C TYR A 158 -21.92 21.15 5.08
N PRO A 159 -22.86 20.38 5.66
CA PRO A 159 -22.66 18.95 5.87
C PRO A 159 -22.46 18.22 4.54
N ALA A 160 -21.33 17.53 4.40
CA ALA A 160 -21.07 16.69 3.22
C ALA A 160 -21.96 15.44 3.18
N LEU A 161 -22.36 14.91 4.35
CA LEU A 161 -23.13 13.67 4.47
C LEU A 161 -24.29 13.84 5.45
N THR A 162 -25.41 13.19 5.17
CA THR A 162 -26.53 13.05 6.11
C THR A 162 -26.20 12.07 7.24
N ALA A 163 -27.05 12.01 8.28
CA ALA A 163 -26.87 11.05 9.38
C ALA A 163 -26.97 9.60 8.89
N GLU A 164 -27.86 9.32 7.94
CA GLU A 164 -28.08 8.00 7.35
C GLU A 164 -26.86 7.55 6.54
N GLN A 165 -26.31 8.44 5.71
CA GLN A 165 -25.09 8.18 4.95
C GLN A 165 -23.89 7.91 5.88
N LYS A 166 -23.74 8.70 6.95
CA LYS A 166 -22.70 8.47 7.97
C LYS A 166 -22.84 7.10 8.63
N LYS A 167 -24.07 6.73 9.01
CA LYS A 167 -24.35 5.43 9.63
C LYS A 167 -24.01 4.29 8.68
N GLU A 168 -24.45 4.36 7.42
CA GLU A 168 -24.16 3.34 6.42
C GLU A 168 -22.65 3.12 6.25
N LEU A 169 -21.88 4.19 6.04
CA LEU A 169 -20.44 4.12 5.86
C LEU A 169 -19.72 3.57 7.10
N SER A 170 -20.14 4.00 8.29
CA SER A 170 -19.55 3.53 9.55
C SER A 170 -19.84 2.03 9.78
N ASP A 171 -21.08 1.60 9.55
CA ASP A 171 -21.47 0.19 9.68
C ASP A 171 -20.70 -0.70 8.69
N ILE A 172 -20.53 -0.26 7.44
CA ILE A 172 -19.69 -0.96 6.45
C ILE A 172 -18.25 -1.08 6.95
N ALA A 173 -17.64 0.04 7.35
CA ALA A 173 -16.24 0.06 7.77
C ALA A 173 -15.99 -0.87 8.97
N LEU A 174 -16.87 -0.84 9.99
CA LEU A 174 -16.80 -1.71 11.16
C LEU A 174 -16.99 -3.20 10.83
N ARG A 175 -17.86 -3.53 9.86
CA ARG A 175 -18.01 -4.93 9.39
C ARG A 175 -16.74 -5.47 8.76
N ILE A 176 -16.03 -4.64 7.99
CA ILE A 176 -14.78 -5.02 7.30
C ILE A 176 -13.68 -5.36 8.31
N VAL A 177 -13.57 -4.58 9.40
CA VAL A 177 -12.51 -4.73 10.41
C VAL A 177 -13.00 -5.35 11.73
N ALA A 178 -14.08 -6.12 11.68
CA ALA A 178 -14.58 -6.84 12.85
C ALA A 178 -13.47 -7.73 13.47
N PRO A 179 -13.50 -8.01 14.79
CA PRO A 179 -12.43 -8.74 15.46
C PRO A 179 -12.05 -10.06 14.77
N GLY A 180 -10.76 -10.24 14.50
CA GLY A 180 -10.23 -11.41 13.79
C GLY A 180 -10.39 -11.40 12.27
N LYS A 181 -11.01 -10.35 11.71
CA LYS A 181 -11.19 -10.19 10.26
C LYS A 181 -10.20 -9.21 9.64
N GLY A 182 -9.80 -9.49 8.41
CA GLY A 182 -9.06 -8.59 7.53
C GLY A 182 -9.59 -8.64 6.10
N ILE A 183 -8.76 -8.22 5.14
CA ILE A 183 -9.15 -8.05 3.75
C ILE A 183 -8.27 -8.90 2.83
N LEU A 184 -8.89 -9.65 1.92
CA LEU A 184 -8.22 -10.23 0.76
C LEU A 184 -8.12 -9.16 -0.35
N ALA A 185 -6.91 -8.75 -0.69
CA ALA A 185 -6.66 -7.85 -1.82
C ALA A 185 -6.42 -8.66 -3.10
N ALA A 186 -7.50 -8.95 -3.84
CA ALA A 186 -7.51 -9.69 -5.11
C ALA A 186 -7.76 -8.76 -6.32
N ASP A 187 -7.26 -7.53 -6.20
CA ASP A 187 -7.50 -6.42 -7.12
C ASP A 187 -6.34 -6.14 -8.08
N GLU A 188 -5.51 -7.16 -8.33
CA GLU A 188 -4.43 -7.07 -9.30
C GLU A 188 -4.99 -6.74 -10.69
N SER A 189 -4.45 -5.68 -11.30
CA SER A 189 -4.69 -5.30 -12.69
C SER A 189 -4.29 -6.44 -13.64
N VAL A 190 -4.72 -6.38 -14.90
CA VAL A 190 -4.29 -7.34 -15.94
C VAL A 190 -2.76 -7.40 -16.04
N GLY A 191 -2.09 -6.25 -15.98
CA GLY A 191 -0.62 -6.17 -16.03
C GLY A 191 0.04 -6.77 -14.78
N SER A 192 -0.55 -6.54 -13.60
CA SER A 192 -0.06 -7.11 -12.34
C SER A 192 -0.27 -8.62 -12.25
N MET A 193 -1.41 -9.13 -12.72
CA MET A 193 -1.66 -10.57 -12.85
C MET A 193 -0.69 -11.23 -13.83
N SER A 194 -0.29 -10.53 -14.89
CA SER A 194 0.72 -11.03 -15.84
C SER A 194 2.01 -11.44 -15.12
N LYS A 195 2.52 -10.56 -14.25
CA LYS A 195 3.74 -10.82 -13.47
C LYS A 195 3.58 -12.03 -12.55
N ARG A 196 2.41 -12.17 -11.91
CA ARG A 196 2.11 -13.30 -11.00
C ARG A 196 2.00 -14.63 -11.73
N LEU A 197 1.22 -14.67 -12.81
CA LEU A 197 1.01 -15.90 -13.58
C LEU A 197 2.30 -16.35 -14.29
N SER A 198 3.14 -15.42 -14.75
CA SER A 198 4.44 -15.77 -15.35
C SER A 198 5.38 -16.48 -14.38
N GLN A 199 5.30 -16.21 -13.08
CA GLN A 199 6.15 -16.85 -12.06
C GLN A 199 5.85 -18.35 -11.91
N ILE A 200 4.64 -18.77 -12.27
CA ILE A 200 4.20 -20.17 -12.23
C ILE A 200 4.06 -20.78 -13.63
N GLY A 201 4.55 -20.08 -14.68
CA GLY A 201 4.49 -20.57 -16.06
C GLY A 201 3.10 -20.59 -16.69
N VAL A 202 2.15 -19.79 -16.17
CA VAL A 202 0.77 -19.73 -16.66
C VAL A 202 0.57 -18.51 -17.56
N GLU A 203 -0.12 -18.70 -18.69
CA GLU A 203 -0.46 -17.62 -19.60
C GLU A 203 -1.49 -16.66 -18.99
N ASN A 204 -1.33 -15.35 -19.21
CA ASN A 204 -2.25 -14.33 -18.69
C ASN A 204 -3.47 -14.12 -19.60
N THR A 205 -4.37 -15.11 -19.64
CA THR A 205 -5.67 -15.02 -20.30
C THR A 205 -6.76 -14.56 -19.33
N GLU A 206 -7.86 -14.03 -19.84
CA GLU A 206 -9.03 -13.70 -19.00
C GLU A 206 -9.53 -14.93 -18.23
N GLU A 207 -9.58 -16.09 -18.88
CA GLU A 207 -10.01 -17.34 -18.24
C GLU A 207 -9.07 -17.78 -17.12
N ASN A 208 -7.74 -17.69 -17.30
CA ASN A 208 -6.81 -18.03 -16.23
C ASN A 208 -6.91 -17.06 -15.04
N ARG A 209 -7.17 -15.78 -15.30
CA ARG A 209 -7.46 -14.81 -14.24
C ARG A 209 -8.78 -15.14 -13.53
N ARG A 210 -9.83 -15.51 -14.26
CA ARG A 210 -11.13 -15.93 -13.70
C ARG A 210 -10.97 -17.19 -12.83
N LEU A 211 -10.30 -18.23 -13.33
CA LEU A 211 -10.04 -19.48 -12.62
C LEU A 211 -9.28 -19.25 -11.33
N TYR A 212 -8.20 -18.47 -11.38
CA TYR A 212 -7.44 -18.18 -10.17
C TYR A 212 -8.26 -17.41 -9.12
N ARG A 213 -9.11 -16.46 -9.55
CA ARG A 213 -10.03 -15.78 -8.64
C ARG A 213 -11.07 -16.76 -8.07
N GLN A 214 -11.58 -17.68 -8.88
CA GLN A 214 -12.45 -18.76 -8.41
C GLN A 214 -11.76 -19.63 -7.36
N VAL A 215 -10.50 -20.01 -7.53
CA VAL A 215 -9.72 -20.79 -6.53
C VAL A 215 -9.76 -20.12 -5.15
N LEU A 216 -9.54 -18.81 -5.08
CA LEU A 216 -9.59 -18.06 -3.81
C LEU A 216 -11.02 -18.00 -3.26
N LEU A 217 -11.99 -17.76 -4.14
CA LEU A 217 -13.41 -17.58 -3.77
C LEU A 217 -14.14 -18.89 -3.50
N SER A 218 -13.58 -20.04 -3.86
CA SER A 218 -14.10 -21.38 -3.54
C SER A 218 -13.80 -21.83 -2.11
N ALA A 219 -13.02 -21.05 -1.34
CA ALA A 219 -12.73 -21.35 0.06
C ALA A 219 -14.00 -21.56 0.90
N ASP A 220 -14.00 -22.56 1.77
CA ASP A 220 -15.17 -22.88 2.58
C ASP A 220 -15.41 -21.86 3.71
N SER A 221 -16.42 -22.12 4.55
CA SER A 221 -16.88 -21.19 5.58
C SER A 221 -15.83 -20.85 6.66
N ARG A 222 -14.69 -21.55 6.73
CA ARG A 222 -13.57 -21.20 7.63
C ARG A 222 -13.14 -19.75 7.44
N ILE A 223 -13.12 -19.24 6.19
CA ILE A 223 -12.69 -17.87 5.91
C ILE A 223 -13.67 -16.81 6.42
N ASN A 224 -14.93 -17.15 6.72
CA ASN A 224 -15.95 -16.17 7.11
C ASN A 224 -15.61 -15.48 8.44
N LYS A 225 -14.80 -16.13 9.29
CA LYS A 225 -14.29 -15.58 10.55
C LYS A 225 -13.01 -14.76 10.38
N CYS A 226 -12.37 -14.83 9.21
CA CYS A 226 -11.04 -14.28 8.93
C CYS A 226 -11.08 -13.15 7.91
N ILE A 227 -12.04 -13.15 6.99
CA ILE A 227 -12.15 -12.19 5.90
C ILE A 227 -13.42 -11.36 6.12
N GLY A 228 -13.25 -10.05 6.31
CA GLY A 228 -14.31 -9.06 6.39
C GLY A 228 -14.57 -8.37 5.06
N GLY A 229 -13.59 -8.31 4.17
CA GLY A 229 -13.77 -7.79 2.82
C GLY A 229 -12.88 -8.44 1.75
N VAL A 230 -13.30 -8.38 0.49
CA VAL A 230 -12.47 -8.73 -0.68
C VAL A 230 -12.41 -7.55 -1.63
N ILE A 231 -11.21 -7.13 -2.01
CA ILE A 231 -11.01 -6.09 -3.03
C ILE A 231 -10.90 -6.77 -4.39
N PHE A 232 -11.74 -6.36 -5.32
CA PHE A 232 -11.70 -6.81 -6.71
C PHE A 232 -11.08 -5.78 -7.64
N PHE A 233 -10.56 -6.28 -8.75
CA PHE A 233 -10.35 -5.50 -9.96
C PHE A 233 -11.66 -5.42 -10.76
N HIS A 234 -11.78 -4.41 -11.63
CA HIS A 234 -12.98 -4.19 -12.44
C HIS A 234 -13.43 -5.43 -13.20
N GLU A 235 -12.51 -6.14 -13.84
CA GLU A 235 -12.80 -7.40 -14.56
C GLU A 235 -13.47 -8.43 -13.64
N THR A 236 -12.92 -8.65 -12.45
CA THR A 236 -13.39 -9.68 -11.50
C THR A 236 -14.75 -9.36 -10.91
N LEU A 237 -15.10 -8.08 -10.74
CA LEU A 237 -16.42 -7.66 -10.26
C LEU A 237 -17.56 -8.19 -11.15
N TYR A 238 -17.31 -8.36 -12.45
CA TYR A 238 -18.31 -8.83 -13.43
C TYR A 238 -18.08 -10.27 -13.91
N GLN A 239 -17.09 -10.97 -13.35
CA GLN A 239 -16.83 -12.38 -13.64
C GLN A 239 -17.75 -13.31 -12.85
N LYS A 240 -17.84 -14.56 -13.35
CA LYS A 240 -18.67 -15.63 -12.79
C LYS A 240 -17.84 -16.88 -12.51
N GLY A 241 -18.30 -17.69 -11.56
CA GLY A 241 -17.80 -19.04 -11.34
C GLY A 241 -18.25 -20.03 -12.41
N ASP A 242 -17.70 -21.24 -12.36
CA ASP A 242 -18.10 -22.36 -13.25
C ASP A 242 -19.59 -22.73 -13.10
N ASP A 243 -20.18 -22.46 -11.94
CA ASP A 243 -21.61 -22.64 -11.65
C ASP A 243 -22.50 -21.51 -12.22
N GLY A 244 -21.90 -20.50 -12.87
CA GLY A 244 -22.59 -19.33 -13.40
C GLY A 244 -22.90 -18.25 -12.37
N THR A 245 -22.55 -18.45 -11.08
CA THR A 245 -22.78 -17.49 -10.01
C THR A 245 -21.81 -16.31 -10.15
N PRO A 246 -22.29 -15.05 -10.12
CA PRO A 246 -21.40 -13.88 -10.08
C PRO A 246 -20.50 -13.90 -8.84
N PHE A 247 -19.22 -13.57 -8.98
CA PHE A 247 -18.28 -13.57 -7.85
C PHE A 247 -18.70 -12.63 -6.70
N VAL A 248 -19.33 -11.49 -7.04
CA VAL A 248 -19.95 -10.59 -6.06
C VAL A 248 -20.91 -11.36 -5.16
N ARG A 249 -21.75 -12.22 -5.75
CA ARG A 249 -22.74 -12.99 -5.02
C ARG A 249 -22.08 -14.06 -4.15
N THR A 250 -21.08 -14.76 -4.68
CA THR A 250 -20.28 -15.74 -3.93
C THR A 250 -19.66 -15.15 -2.65
N VAL A 251 -19.17 -13.91 -2.72
CA VAL A 251 -18.59 -13.20 -1.56
C VAL A 251 -19.68 -12.74 -0.59
N GLN A 252 -20.78 -12.17 -1.10
CA GLN A 252 -21.89 -11.70 -0.27
C GLN A 252 -22.60 -12.83 0.48
N ASP A 253 -22.78 -14.00 -0.14
CA ASP A 253 -23.40 -15.18 0.50
C ASP A 253 -22.57 -15.72 1.67
N LYS A 254 -21.28 -15.39 1.73
CA LYS A 254 -20.39 -15.68 2.87
C LYS A 254 -20.41 -14.62 3.96
N GLY A 255 -21.21 -13.56 3.80
CA GLY A 255 -21.26 -12.42 4.69
C GLY A 255 -20.01 -11.53 4.63
N ILE A 256 -19.27 -11.59 3.52
CA ILE A 256 -18.05 -10.81 3.29
C ILE A 256 -18.42 -9.57 2.46
N VAL A 257 -17.82 -8.42 2.79
CA VAL A 257 -18.07 -7.17 2.08
C VAL A 257 -17.29 -7.16 0.76
N VAL A 258 -17.91 -6.70 -0.33
CA VAL A 258 -17.24 -6.56 -1.64
C VAL A 258 -16.67 -5.16 -1.77
N GLY A 259 -15.44 -5.06 -2.27
CA GLY A 259 -14.79 -3.79 -2.58
C GLY A 259 -14.16 -3.76 -3.95
N ILE A 260 -13.84 -2.56 -4.43
CA ILE A 260 -13.38 -2.32 -5.79
C ILE A 260 -12.17 -1.39 -5.84
N LYS A 261 -11.12 -1.76 -6.58
CA LYS A 261 -10.03 -0.84 -6.90
C LYS A 261 -10.50 0.18 -7.93
N VAL A 262 -10.39 1.46 -7.62
CA VAL A 262 -10.92 2.54 -8.48
C VAL A 262 -9.87 3.48 -9.06
N ASP A 263 -8.64 3.47 -8.55
CA ASP A 263 -7.54 4.21 -9.14
C ASP A 263 -7.12 3.63 -10.50
N LYS A 264 -6.57 4.49 -11.37
CA LYS A 264 -6.09 4.16 -12.71
C LYS A 264 -4.55 4.13 -12.79
N GLY A 265 -3.89 3.81 -11.67
CA GLY A 265 -2.45 3.67 -11.59
C GLY A 265 -1.68 4.97 -11.34
N VAL A 266 -0.37 4.82 -11.17
CA VAL A 266 0.54 5.94 -10.88
C VAL A 266 0.99 6.66 -12.16
N VAL A 267 1.28 7.94 -12.03
CA VAL A 267 1.88 8.79 -13.07
C VAL A 267 3.04 9.60 -12.50
N PRO A 268 4.11 9.85 -13.27
CA PRO A 268 5.29 10.56 -12.78
C PRO A 268 4.98 12.03 -12.47
N LEU A 269 5.59 12.56 -11.41
CA LEU A 269 5.56 14.00 -11.10
C LEU A 269 6.73 14.71 -11.78
N ALA A 270 6.43 15.56 -12.76
CA ALA A 270 7.46 16.32 -13.47
C ALA A 270 8.26 17.21 -12.50
N GLY A 271 9.59 17.23 -12.66
CA GLY A 271 10.49 17.99 -11.78
C GLY A 271 10.84 17.28 -10.47
N THR A 272 10.45 16.01 -10.29
CA THR A 272 10.84 15.17 -9.14
C THR A 272 11.78 14.04 -9.55
N ASP A 273 12.48 13.46 -8.58
CA ASP A 273 13.38 12.31 -8.78
C ASP A 273 12.60 10.99 -8.72
N GLY A 274 11.95 10.64 -9.84
CA GLY A 274 11.24 9.38 -9.98
C GLY A 274 10.03 9.21 -9.06
N GLU A 275 9.46 10.31 -8.54
CA GLU A 275 8.27 10.28 -7.71
C GLU A 275 6.98 10.27 -8.54
N THR A 276 5.88 9.87 -7.91
CA THR A 276 4.59 9.68 -8.58
C THR A 276 3.43 10.30 -7.80
N THR A 277 2.37 10.64 -8.52
CA THR A 277 1.00 10.73 -7.98
C THR A 277 0.14 9.63 -8.61
N THR A 278 -1.12 9.53 -8.23
CA THR A 278 -2.06 8.53 -8.76
C THR A 278 -3.20 9.21 -9.50
N GLN A 279 -3.58 8.67 -10.65
CA GLN A 279 -4.69 9.19 -11.47
C GLN A 279 -5.98 8.35 -11.30
N GLY A 280 -7.12 8.92 -11.71
CA GLY A 280 -8.40 8.20 -11.77
C GLY A 280 -9.63 8.95 -11.26
N LEU A 281 -9.51 10.24 -10.92
CA LEU A 281 -10.63 11.05 -10.41
C LEU A 281 -11.68 11.35 -11.49
N ASP A 282 -11.27 11.42 -12.75
CA ASP A 282 -12.16 11.69 -13.87
C ASP A 282 -13.22 10.58 -14.02
N GLY A 283 -14.48 10.98 -13.89
CA GLY A 283 -15.65 10.09 -13.92
C GLY A 283 -15.76 9.17 -12.69
N LEU A 284 -15.06 9.47 -11.60
CA LEU A 284 -15.03 8.59 -10.42
C LEU A 284 -16.39 8.52 -9.72
N SER A 285 -17.17 9.61 -9.67
CA SER A 285 -18.48 9.60 -9.00
C SER A 285 -19.45 8.66 -9.70
N GLU A 286 -19.53 8.74 -11.03
CA GLU A 286 -20.39 7.89 -11.85
C GLU A 286 -19.98 6.42 -11.72
N ARG A 287 -18.67 6.15 -11.71
CA ARG A 287 -18.14 4.80 -11.47
C ARG A 287 -18.48 4.29 -10.07
N CYS A 288 -18.34 5.10 -9.03
CA CYS A 288 -18.69 4.72 -7.66
C CYS A 288 -20.18 4.39 -7.53
N ALA A 289 -21.07 5.22 -8.10
CA ALA A 289 -22.50 4.95 -8.12
C ALA A 289 -22.82 3.62 -8.84
N GLN A 290 -22.16 3.35 -9.97
CA GLN A 290 -22.32 2.10 -10.70
C GLN A 290 -21.81 0.90 -9.89
N TYR A 291 -20.61 0.99 -9.30
CA TYR A 291 -20.07 -0.09 -8.47
C TYR A 291 -20.90 -0.34 -7.21
N LYS A 292 -21.48 0.70 -6.60
CA LYS A 292 -22.41 0.56 -5.47
C LYS A 292 -23.65 -0.24 -5.88
N LYS A 293 -24.23 0.09 -7.04
CA LYS A 293 -25.36 -0.64 -7.63
C LYS A 293 -25.00 -2.10 -7.93
N ASP A 294 -23.76 -2.34 -8.36
CA ASP A 294 -23.27 -3.66 -8.72
C ASP A 294 -22.75 -4.47 -7.50
N GLY A 295 -22.91 -3.94 -6.28
CA GLY A 295 -22.74 -4.68 -5.03
C GLY A 295 -21.44 -4.42 -4.27
N ALA A 296 -20.61 -3.46 -4.70
CA ALA A 296 -19.44 -3.02 -3.93
C ALA A 296 -19.85 -2.01 -2.85
N ASP A 297 -19.30 -2.14 -1.64
CA ASP A 297 -19.57 -1.28 -0.49
C ASP A 297 -18.35 -0.46 -0.05
N PHE A 298 -17.16 -0.83 -0.52
CA PHE A 298 -15.92 -0.10 -0.25
C PHE A 298 -15.04 -0.03 -1.49
N ALA A 299 -14.09 0.90 -1.49
CA ALA A 299 -13.15 1.09 -2.59
C ALA A 299 -11.72 1.14 -2.08
N LYS A 300 -10.77 1.00 -3.02
CA LYS A 300 -9.34 1.15 -2.76
C LYS A 300 -8.72 2.11 -3.76
N TRP A 301 -7.84 2.97 -3.27
CA TRP A 301 -6.99 3.85 -4.08
C TRP A 301 -5.56 3.87 -3.53
N ARG A 302 -4.61 3.47 -4.36
CA ARG A 302 -3.20 3.38 -4.00
C ARG A 302 -2.40 4.59 -4.47
N CYS A 303 -1.71 5.25 -3.54
CA CYS A 303 -0.64 6.21 -3.78
C CYS A 303 0.70 5.60 -3.40
N VAL A 304 1.79 6.07 -4.02
CA VAL A 304 3.12 5.49 -3.85
C VAL A 304 4.14 6.58 -3.57
N LEU A 305 4.88 6.41 -2.49
CA LEU A 305 5.99 7.25 -2.09
C LEU A 305 7.25 6.40 -1.93
N LYS A 306 8.42 7.00 -2.11
CA LYS A 306 9.71 6.33 -2.00
C LYS A 306 10.60 7.07 -1.01
N ILE A 307 11.32 6.32 -0.18
CA ILE A 307 12.38 6.87 0.67
C ILE A 307 13.68 6.83 -0.12
N GLY A 308 14.29 8.00 -0.28
CA GLY A 308 15.60 8.17 -0.90
C GLY A 308 16.34 9.34 -0.26
N GLU A 309 17.40 9.79 -0.91
CA GLU A 309 18.21 10.92 -0.45
C GLU A 309 17.39 12.21 -0.38
N HIS A 310 16.54 12.45 -1.38
CA HIS A 310 15.70 13.65 -1.51
C HIS A 310 14.20 13.35 -1.55
N THR A 311 13.81 12.09 -1.36
CA THR A 311 12.43 11.61 -1.45
C THR A 311 11.97 10.97 -0.12
N PRO A 312 10.68 11.08 0.24
CA PRO A 312 9.62 11.74 -0.50
C PRO A 312 9.71 13.27 -0.37
N SER A 313 9.57 13.98 -1.49
CA SER A 313 9.61 15.44 -1.52
C SER A 313 8.34 16.04 -0.93
N ALA A 314 8.40 17.34 -0.59
CA ALA A 314 7.21 18.07 -0.15
C ALA A 314 6.09 18.04 -1.20
N LEU A 315 6.43 18.12 -2.49
CA LEU A 315 5.47 18.04 -3.59
C LEU A 315 4.76 16.68 -3.62
N ALA A 316 5.53 15.58 -3.57
CA ALA A 316 4.96 14.24 -3.62
C ALA A 316 4.04 13.94 -2.42
N ILE A 317 4.42 14.39 -1.22
CA ILE A 317 3.58 14.22 -0.01
C ILE A 317 2.27 14.98 -0.17
N LEU A 318 2.32 16.27 -0.55
CA LEU A 318 1.14 17.13 -0.66
C LEU A 318 0.17 16.63 -1.75
N GLU A 319 0.71 16.29 -2.92
CA GLU A 319 -0.09 15.86 -4.06
C GLU A 319 -0.79 14.52 -3.79
N ASN A 320 -0.06 13.53 -3.25
CA ASN A 320 -0.67 12.24 -2.91
C ASN A 320 -1.68 12.35 -1.77
N ALA A 321 -1.43 13.19 -0.77
CA ALA A 321 -2.41 13.44 0.30
C ALA A 321 -3.69 14.09 -0.26
N ASN A 322 -3.55 15.07 -1.15
CA ASN A 322 -4.68 15.78 -1.75
C ASN A 322 -5.51 14.86 -2.66
N VAL A 323 -4.88 14.05 -3.52
CA VAL A 323 -5.62 13.15 -4.42
C VAL A 323 -6.35 12.05 -3.64
N LEU A 324 -5.76 11.53 -2.55
CA LEU A 324 -6.43 10.57 -1.65
C LEU A 324 -7.66 11.19 -0.99
N ALA A 325 -7.58 12.46 -0.58
CA ALA A 325 -8.70 13.16 0.04
C ALA A 325 -9.85 13.42 -0.95
N ARG A 326 -9.52 13.80 -2.20
CA ARG A 326 -10.50 13.92 -3.30
C ARG A 326 -11.19 12.59 -3.58
N TYR A 327 -10.41 11.51 -3.71
CA TYR A 327 -10.92 10.15 -3.89
C TYR A 327 -11.88 9.74 -2.76
N ALA A 328 -11.47 9.95 -1.51
CA ALA A 328 -12.24 9.56 -0.34
C ALA A 328 -13.57 10.31 -0.26
N SER A 329 -13.55 11.63 -0.49
CA SER A 329 -14.74 12.47 -0.52
C SER A 329 -15.75 11.97 -1.58
N ILE A 330 -15.29 11.70 -2.81
CA ILE A 330 -16.15 11.19 -3.89
C ILE A 330 -16.75 9.81 -3.55
N CYS A 331 -15.98 8.91 -2.94
CA CYS A 331 -16.50 7.61 -2.53
C CYS A 331 -17.63 7.75 -1.51
N GLN A 332 -17.44 8.57 -0.48
CA GLN A 332 -18.43 8.75 0.57
C GLN A 332 -19.75 9.35 0.07
N GLN A 333 -19.69 10.26 -0.91
CA GLN A 333 -20.89 10.80 -1.57
C GLN A 333 -21.73 9.73 -2.28
N ASN A 334 -21.12 8.59 -2.62
CA ASN A 334 -21.76 7.49 -3.33
C ASN A 334 -21.99 6.25 -2.44
N GLY A 335 -21.93 6.40 -1.10
CA GLY A 335 -22.17 5.30 -0.16
C GLY A 335 -21.08 4.21 -0.17
N ILE A 336 -19.86 4.57 -0.60
CA ILE A 336 -18.70 3.67 -0.68
C ILE A 336 -17.67 4.08 0.38
N VAL A 337 -17.25 3.14 1.23
CA VAL A 337 -16.16 3.36 2.19
C VAL A 337 -14.81 3.43 1.48
N PRO A 338 -14.03 4.52 1.56
CA PRO A 338 -12.71 4.58 0.95
C PRO A 338 -11.63 3.96 1.85
N ILE A 339 -10.86 3.03 1.28
CA ILE A 339 -9.57 2.62 1.83
C ILE A 339 -8.50 3.56 1.26
N VAL A 340 -7.92 4.36 2.16
CA VAL A 340 -6.87 5.34 1.87
C VAL A 340 -5.51 4.63 1.96
N GLU A 341 -4.83 4.41 0.83
CA GLU A 341 -3.56 3.66 0.77
C GLU A 341 -2.37 4.55 0.35
N PRO A 342 -1.71 5.25 1.30
CA PRO A 342 -0.47 5.98 1.05
C PRO A 342 0.74 5.06 1.27
N GLU A 343 1.04 4.17 0.32
CA GLU A 343 2.13 3.22 0.46
C GLU A 343 3.49 3.93 0.36
N ILE A 344 4.31 3.79 1.41
CA ILE A 344 5.74 4.12 1.35
C ILE A 344 6.50 2.82 1.07
N LEU A 345 7.21 2.79 -0.06
CA LEU A 345 7.94 1.60 -0.50
C LEU A 345 9.10 1.27 0.45
N PRO A 346 9.37 -0.03 0.69
CA PRO A 346 10.52 -0.46 1.48
C PRO A 346 11.83 -0.46 0.68
N ASP A 347 11.82 -0.04 -0.59
CA ASP A 347 13.03 0.08 -1.41
C ASP A 347 14.08 1.01 -0.75
N GLY A 348 15.34 0.57 -0.73
CA GLY A 348 16.48 1.33 -0.19
C GLY A 348 17.14 0.66 1.01
N ASP A 349 18.16 1.32 1.56
CA ASP A 349 19.00 0.87 2.68
C ASP A 349 18.70 1.62 4.00
N HIS A 350 17.66 2.46 4.00
CA HIS A 350 17.25 3.26 5.14
C HIS A 350 16.90 2.41 6.37
N ASP A 351 17.16 2.94 7.56
CA ASP A 351 16.88 2.25 8.81
C ASP A 351 15.39 2.36 9.23
N LEU A 352 15.04 1.63 10.30
CA LEU A 352 13.68 1.62 10.84
C LEU A 352 13.21 3.01 11.28
N LYS A 353 14.11 3.82 11.85
CA LYS A 353 13.79 5.17 12.35
C LYS A 353 13.48 6.13 11.21
N ARG A 354 14.21 6.05 10.09
CA ARG A 354 13.95 6.83 8.88
C ARG A 354 12.59 6.48 8.30
N CYS A 355 12.25 5.19 8.22
CA CYS A 355 10.92 4.76 7.80
C CYS A 355 9.85 5.33 8.73
N GLN A 356 10.02 5.22 10.05
CA GLN A 356 9.08 5.76 11.03
C GLN A 356 8.86 7.27 10.84
N TYR A 357 9.94 8.03 10.71
CA TYR A 357 9.88 9.48 10.49
C TYR A 357 9.08 9.82 9.24
N VAL A 358 9.37 9.17 8.12
CA VAL A 358 8.69 9.44 6.85
C VAL A 358 7.21 9.04 6.94
N THR A 359 6.88 7.89 7.53
CA THR A 359 5.50 7.48 7.78
C THR A 359 4.75 8.51 8.62
N GLU A 360 5.35 9.04 9.68
CA GLU A 360 4.72 10.08 10.49
C GLU A 360 4.44 11.36 9.69
N LYS A 361 5.38 11.80 8.83
CA LYS A 361 5.18 13.01 8.00
C LYS A 361 4.11 12.81 6.93
N VAL A 362 4.11 11.65 6.26
CA VAL A 362 3.12 11.32 5.24
C VAL A 362 1.73 11.21 5.85
N LEU A 363 1.57 10.47 6.95
CA LEU A 363 0.25 10.28 7.57
C LEU A 363 -0.31 11.58 8.16
N ALA A 364 0.54 12.44 8.74
CA ALA A 364 0.10 13.76 9.18
C ALA A 364 -0.46 14.60 8.02
N ALA A 365 0.21 14.60 6.86
CA ALA A 365 -0.28 15.29 5.67
C ALA A 365 -1.58 14.68 5.12
N VAL A 366 -1.68 13.34 5.11
CA VAL A 366 -2.89 12.62 4.68
C VAL A 366 -4.08 13.01 5.55
N TYR A 367 -3.99 12.91 6.88
CA TYR A 367 -5.13 13.25 7.74
C TYR A 367 -5.48 14.73 7.74
N LYS A 368 -4.50 15.62 7.54
CA LYS A 368 -4.79 17.04 7.30
C LYS A 368 -5.59 17.23 6.00
N ALA A 369 -5.20 16.58 4.91
CA ALA A 369 -5.94 16.66 3.65
C ALA A 369 -7.34 16.03 3.77
N LEU A 370 -7.49 14.88 4.43
CA LEU A 370 -8.81 14.29 4.70
C LEU A 370 -9.72 15.24 5.47
N SER A 371 -9.19 15.93 6.48
CA SER A 371 -9.91 16.97 7.23
C SER A 371 -10.31 18.14 6.33
N ASP A 372 -9.40 18.63 5.49
CA ASP A 372 -9.65 19.77 4.60
C ASP A 372 -10.73 19.49 3.54
N HIS A 373 -10.85 18.23 3.12
CA HIS A 373 -11.88 17.77 2.17
C HIS A 373 -13.13 17.21 2.85
N HIS A 374 -13.29 17.46 4.16
CA HIS A 374 -14.47 17.09 4.95
C HIS A 374 -14.79 15.59 4.97
N VAL A 375 -13.77 14.74 4.88
CA VAL A 375 -13.93 13.28 4.89
C VAL A 375 -14.34 12.83 6.29
N TYR A 376 -15.42 12.03 6.35
CA TYR A 376 -15.93 11.46 7.59
C TYR A 376 -15.12 10.22 8.00
N LEU A 377 -14.24 10.36 8.99
CA LEU A 377 -13.20 9.36 9.28
C LEU A 377 -13.75 8.00 9.75
N GLU A 378 -14.86 8.00 10.48
CA GLU A 378 -15.56 6.80 10.96
C GLU A 378 -16.08 5.93 9.81
N GLY A 379 -16.22 6.51 8.61
CA GLY A 379 -16.58 5.85 7.37
C GLY A 379 -15.41 5.69 6.41
N THR A 380 -14.18 5.55 6.92
CA THR A 380 -12.95 5.28 6.14
C THR A 380 -12.17 4.11 6.70
N LEU A 381 -11.17 3.62 5.96
CA LEU A 381 -10.12 2.77 6.49
C LEU A 381 -8.75 3.25 6.00
N LEU A 382 -7.71 3.05 6.80
CA LEU A 382 -6.33 3.33 6.38
C LEU A 382 -5.65 2.03 5.94
N LYS A 383 -4.91 2.05 4.83
CA LYS A 383 -4.03 0.96 4.40
C LYS A 383 -2.59 1.47 4.24
N PRO A 384 -1.85 1.58 5.36
CA PRO A 384 -0.48 2.04 5.32
C PRO A 384 0.48 0.85 5.14
N ASN A 385 1.73 1.15 4.81
CA ASN A 385 2.83 0.23 5.06
C ASN A 385 3.02 0.03 6.58
N MET A 386 3.52 -1.14 6.97
CA MET A 386 4.17 -1.28 8.28
C MET A 386 5.45 -0.44 8.28
N VAL A 387 5.89 -0.01 9.46
CA VAL A 387 7.17 0.68 9.63
C VAL A 387 8.26 -0.39 9.73
N THR A 388 8.96 -0.62 8.63
CA THR A 388 10.04 -1.63 8.51
C THR A 388 11.33 -0.95 8.07
N PRO A 389 12.51 -1.55 8.32
CA PRO A 389 13.73 -1.11 7.64
C PRO A 389 13.59 -1.24 6.12
N GLY A 390 14.41 -0.51 5.37
CA GLY A 390 14.54 -0.68 3.94
C GLY A 390 15.04 -2.08 3.59
N HIS A 391 14.67 -2.60 2.42
CA HIS A 391 14.97 -3.97 2.01
C HIS A 391 16.49 -4.26 1.97
N ALA A 392 17.30 -3.26 1.62
CA ALA A 392 18.75 -3.36 1.59
C ALA A 392 19.43 -2.93 2.91
N CYS A 393 18.65 -2.65 3.98
CA CYS A 393 19.21 -2.22 5.25
C CYS A 393 20.07 -3.35 5.86
N PRO A 394 21.33 -3.08 6.23
CA PRO A 394 22.19 -4.09 6.84
C PRO A 394 21.77 -4.43 8.28
N THR A 395 21.08 -3.51 8.96
CA THR A 395 20.61 -3.72 10.33
C THR A 395 19.33 -4.55 10.33
N LYS A 396 19.31 -5.62 11.12
CA LYS A 396 18.11 -6.45 11.33
C LYS A 396 17.36 -5.98 12.56
N TYR A 397 16.04 -6.02 12.47
CA TYR A 397 15.13 -5.61 13.53
C TYR A 397 14.16 -6.76 13.82
N SER A 398 13.81 -6.90 15.09
CA SER A 398 12.80 -7.85 15.56
C SER A 398 11.39 -7.42 15.14
N ALA A 399 10.45 -8.36 15.18
CA ALA A 399 9.03 -8.07 14.96
C ALA A 399 8.48 -7.11 16.01
N GLU A 400 8.98 -7.19 17.25
CA GLU A 400 8.63 -6.30 18.36
C GLU A 400 9.09 -4.85 18.11
N GLU A 401 10.28 -4.65 17.53
CA GLU A 401 10.76 -3.32 17.15
C GLU A 401 9.94 -2.73 15.99
N ILE A 402 9.64 -3.53 14.96
CA ILE A 402 8.73 -3.16 13.86
C ILE A 402 7.36 -2.77 14.41
N ALA A 403 6.83 -3.57 15.34
CA ALA A 403 5.55 -3.33 15.99
C ALA A 403 5.55 -2.02 16.79
N MET A 404 6.58 -1.78 17.60
CA MET A 404 6.72 -0.57 18.40
C MET A 404 6.81 0.68 17.50
N ALA A 405 7.62 0.64 16.45
CA ALA A 405 7.76 1.74 15.50
C ALA A 405 6.46 2.02 14.75
N THR A 406 5.79 0.96 14.28
CA THR A 406 4.51 1.06 13.56
C THR A 406 3.41 1.64 14.45
N VAL A 407 3.19 1.07 15.63
CA VAL A 407 2.14 1.55 16.55
C VAL A 407 2.43 2.97 17.04
N SER A 408 3.70 3.32 17.26
CA SER A 408 4.10 4.68 17.63
C SER A 408 3.78 5.70 16.52
N ALA A 409 4.12 5.39 15.26
CA ALA A 409 3.84 6.28 14.13
C ALA A 409 2.33 6.52 13.96
N LEU A 410 1.52 5.46 14.06
CA LEU A 410 0.07 5.55 13.98
C LEU A 410 -0.51 6.38 15.13
N ARG A 411 -0.08 6.12 16.37
CA ARG A 411 -0.54 6.88 17.57
C ARG A 411 -0.23 8.37 17.50
N ARG A 412 0.81 8.77 16.77
CA ARG A 412 1.21 10.17 16.60
C ARG A 412 0.44 10.90 15.51
N THR A 413 -0.30 10.19 14.65
CA THR A 413 -0.82 10.77 13.40
C THR A 413 -2.26 10.42 13.06
N VAL A 414 -2.73 9.23 13.43
CA VAL A 414 -4.08 8.74 13.11
C VAL A 414 -5.06 9.22 14.19
N PRO A 415 -6.19 9.85 13.83
CA PRO A 415 -7.23 10.17 14.80
C PRO A 415 -8.01 8.92 15.28
N PRO A 416 -8.40 8.82 16.56
CA PRO A 416 -9.20 7.71 17.12
C PRO A 416 -10.52 7.39 16.39
N ALA A 417 -11.07 8.34 15.63
CA ALA A 417 -12.31 8.18 14.88
C ALA A 417 -12.20 7.17 13.71
N VAL A 418 -11.00 6.91 13.19
CA VAL A 418 -10.79 5.92 12.12
C VAL A 418 -11.12 4.53 12.67
N PRO A 419 -12.01 3.73 12.09
CA PRO A 419 -12.41 2.45 12.70
C PRO A 419 -11.31 1.39 12.63
N GLY A 420 -10.47 1.41 11.60
CA GLY A 420 -9.41 0.42 11.44
C GLY A 420 -8.30 0.78 10.48
N VAL A 421 -7.16 0.14 10.71
CA VAL A 421 -5.94 0.15 9.91
C VAL A 421 -5.74 -1.25 9.35
N THR A 422 -5.70 -1.36 8.02
CA THR A 422 -5.64 -2.62 7.28
C THR A 422 -4.31 -2.69 6.52
N PHE A 423 -3.24 -3.14 7.17
CA PHE A 423 -1.88 -3.05 6.62
C PHE A 423 -1.74 -3.73 5.26
N LEU A 424 -0.99 -3.10 4.35
CA LEU A 424 -0.42 -3.80 3.21
C LEU A 424 0.80 -4.62 3.66
N SER A 425 1.01 -5.80 3.06
CA SER A 425 2.18 -6.64 3.36
C SER A 425 3.44 -6.17 2.63
N GLY A 426 3.30 -5.36 1.58
CA GLY A 426 4.42 -4.97 0.73
C GLY A 426 5.11 -6.21 0.15
N GLY A 427 6.43 -6.26 0.28
CA GLY A 427 7.28 -7.38 -0.15
C GLY A 427 7.56 -8.44 0.92
N GLN A 428 6.95 -8.35 2.11
CA GLN A 428 7.15 -9.33 3.18
C GLN A 428 6.75 -10.73 2.73
N SER A 429 7.38 -11.76 3.29
CA SER A 429 6.92 -13.14 3.13
C SER A 429 5.52 -13.33 3.74
N GLU A 430 4.84 -14.43 3.40
CA GLU A 430 3.53 -14.71 4.00
C GLU A 430 3.66 -14.81 5.53
N GLU A 431 4.71 -15.48 6.01
CA GLU A 431 4.97 -15.67 7.44
C GLU A 431 5.41 -14.39 8.15
N GLU A 432 6.33 -13.64 7.56
CA GLU A 432 6.79 -12.36 8.11
C GLU A 432 5.62 -11.38 8.29
N ALA A 433 4.73 -11.28 7.31
CA ALA A 433 3.56 -10.42 7.38
C ALA A 433 2.61 -10.79 8.53
N SER A 434 2.50 -12.08 8.85
CA SER A 434 1.68 -12.56 9.97
C SER A 434 2.36 -12.37 11.33
N ILE A 435 3.67 -12.64 11.42
CA ILE A 435 4.47 -12.41 12.63
C ILE A 435 4.46 -10.92 13.00
N ASN A 436 4.72 -10.04 12.04
CA ASN A 436 4.72 -8.60 12.28
C ASN A 436 3.34 -8.07 12.67
N LEU A 437 2.26 -8.52 12.00
CA LEU A 437 0.90 -8.14 12.39
C LEU A 437 0.55 -8.62 13.80
N ASN A 438 0.99 -9.82 14.17
CA ASN A 438 0.79 -10.36 15.50
C ASN A 438 1.54 -9.55 16.56
N ALA A 439 2.80 -9.21 16.30
CA ALA A 439 3.61 -8.36 17.18
C ALA A 439 2.98 -6.95 17.34
N ILE A 440 2.47 -6.36 16.25
CA ILE A 440 1.70 -5.10 16.26
C ILE A 440 0.50 -5.23 17.22
N ASN A 441 -0.22 -6.35 17.16
CA ASN A 441 -1.36 -6.59 18.03
C ASN A 441 -1.03 -7.00 19.47
N ARG A 442 0.23 -7.37 19.74
CA ARG A 442 0.76 -7.63 21.08
C ARG A 442 1.49 -6.43 21.67
N CYS A 443 1.69 -5.36 20.89
CA CYS A 443 2.34 -4.14 21.35
C CYS A 443 1.63 -3.57 22.59
N PRO A 444 2.37 -3.24 23.67
CA PRO A 444 1.80 -2.82 24.95
C PRO A 444 1.26 -1.38 24.96
N LEU A 445 1.29 -0.68 23.81
CA LEU A 445 0.70 0.65 23.68
C LEU A 445 -0.80 0.57 23.37
N VAL A 446 -1.55 1.58 23.82
CA VAL A 446 -2.98 1.72 23.51
C VAL A 446 -3.20 1.87 22.00
N ARG A 447 -4.17 1.12 21.47
CA ARG A 447 -4.52 1.10 20.05
C ARG A 447 -6.03 1.33 19.92
N PRO A 448 -6.47 2.58 19.67
CA PRO A 448 -7.90 2.91 19.63
C PRO A 448 -8.61 2.49 18.32
N TRP A 449 -7.96 1.67 17.50
CA TRP A 449 -8.42 1.22 16.19
C TRP A 449 -8.23 -0.29 16.08
N ALA A 450 -9.01 -0.95 15.21
CA ALA A 450 -8.65 -2.28 14.75
C ALA A 450 -7.33 -2.22 13.97
N LEU A 451 -6.38 -3.10 14.27
CA LEU A 451 -5.13 -3.26 13.52
C LEU A 451 -5.13 -4.63 12.84
N THR A 452 -5.42 -4.66 11.55
CA THR A 452 -5.62 -5.90 10.78
C THR A 452 -4.93 -5.83 9.41
N PHE A 453 -5.21 -6.76 8.52
CA PHE A 453 -4.54 -6.94 7.24
C PHE A 453 -5.41 -6.53 6.04
N SER A 454 -4.76 -6.06 4.97
CA SER A 454 -5.29 -6.02 3.61
C SER A 454 -4.24 -6.58 2.66
N TYR A 455 -4.19 -7.91 2.58
CA TYR A 455 -3.08 -8.65 2.00
C TYR A 455 -3.43 -9.21 0.62
N GLY A 456 -2.52 -8.99 -0.33
CA GLY A 456 -2.52 -9.64 -1.62
C GLY A 456 -1.58 -10.84 -1.58
N ARG A 457 -0.31 -10.60 -1.93
CA ARG A 457 0.76 -11.62 -1.94
C ARG A 457 0.81 -12.47 -0.66
N ALA A 458 0.71 -11.84 0.53
CA ALA A 458 0.80 -12.55 1.81
C ALA A 458 -0.38 -13.50 2.14
N LEU A 459 -1.45 -13.50 1.32
CA LEU A 459 -2.55 -14.48 1.38
C LEU A 459 -2.58 -15.42 0.18
N GLN A 460 -1.77 -15.16 -0.84
CA GLN A 460 -1.96 -15.72 -2.18
C GLN A 460 -0.73 -16.45 -2.72
N ALA A 461 0.47 -16.22 -2.19
CA ALA A 461 1.69 -16.72 -2.79
C ALA A 461 1.75 -18.25 -2.77
N SER A 462 1.45 -18.89 -1.64
CA SER A 462 1.41 -20.35 -1.53
C SER A 462 0.25 -20.95 -2.32
N ALA A 463 -0.92 -20.29 -2.33
CA ALA A 463 -2.07 -20.71 -3.14
C ALA A 463 -1.73 -20.71 -4.64
N LEU A 464 -1.15 -19.61 -5.14
CA LEU A 464 -0.74 -19.47 -6.54
C LEU A 464 0.33 -20.51 -6.93
N SER A 465 1.34 -20.70 -6.07
CA SER A 465 2.42 -21.66 -6.29
C SER A 465 1.95 -23.13 -6.27
N THR A 466 0.88 -23.41 -5.53
CA THR A 466 0.24 -24.73 -5.47
C THR A 466 -0.66 -24.97 -6.67
N TRP A 467 -1.42 -23.95 -7.09
CA TRP A 467 -2.35 -24.06 -8.22
C TRP A 467 -1.63 -24.35 -9.54
N ARG A 468 -0.58 -23.58 -9.88
CA ARG A 468 0.21 -23.73 -11.11
C ARG A 468 -0.61 -23.74 -12.42
N GLY A 469 -1.82 -23.17 -12.41
CA GLY A 469 -2.72 -23.19 -13.57
C GLY A 469 -3.39 -24.53 -13.84
N GLN A 470 -3.31 -25.48 -12.91
CA GLN A 470 -3.81 -26.85 -13.05
C GLN A 470 -5.12 -27.02 -12.27
N ARG A 471 -6.18 -27.48 -12.95
CA ARG A 471 -7.53 -27.64 -12.36
C ARG A 471 -7.54 -28.68 -11.24
N GLU A 472 -6.73 -29.72 -11.37
CA GLU A 472 -6.54 -30.78 -10.37
C GLU A 472 -5.96 -30.26 -9.03
N ASN A 473 -5.30 -29.09 -9.04
CA ASN A 473 -4.69 -28.50 -7.85
C ASN A 473 -5.57 -27.42 -7.19
N GLU A 474 -6.77 -27.12 -7.72
CA GLU A 474 -7.62 -26.03 -7.21
C GLU A 474 -7.93 -26.20 -5.73
N SER A 475 -8.37 -27.39 -5.30
CA SER A 475 -8.70 -27.64 -3.89
C SER A 475 -7.47 -27.49 -2.97
N ALA A 476 -6.29 -27.94 -3.40
CA ALA A 476 -5.07 -27.80 -2.62
C ALA A 476 -4.63 -26.34 -2.53
N ALA A 477 -4.76 -25.58 -3.61
CA ALA A 477 -4.46 -24.15 -3.64
C ALA A 477 -5.43 -23.33 -2.76
N THR A 478 -6.72 -23.66 -2.80
CA THR A 478 -7.73 -23.07 -1.92
C THR A 478 -7.39 -23.32 -0.45
N GLU A 479 -6.95 -24.53 -0.10
CA GLU A 479 -6.54 -24.86 1.27
C GLU A 479 -5.36 -24.00 1.76
N GLU A 480 -4.35 -23.75 0.91
CA GLU A 480 -3.24 -22.85 1.27
C GLU A 480 -3.70 -21.41 1.54
N PHE A 481 -4.67 -20.90 0.77
CA PHE A 481 -5.29 -19.61 1.05
C PHE A 481 -6.04 -19.63 2.40
N VAL A 482 -6.83 -20.67 2.68
CA VAL A 482 -7.57 -20.80 3.94
C VAL A 482 -6.62 -20.78 5.14
N LYS A 483 -5.53 -21.55 5.10
CA LYS A 483 -4.50 -21.56 6.14
C LYS A 483 -3.95 -20.16 6.42
N ARG A 484 -3.57 -19.42 5.36
CA ARG A 484 -3.06 -18.05 5.53
C ARG A 484 -4.13 -17.10 6.06
N ALA A 485 -5.40 -17.27 5.67
CA ALA A 485 -6.50 -16.47 6.21
C ALA A 485 -6.69 -16.70 7.71
N GLU A 486 -6.67 -17.96 8.17
CA GLU A 486 -6.79 -18.32 9.59
C GLU A 486 -5.63 -17.78 10.42
N VAL A 487 -4.39 -17.96 9.93
CA VAL A 487 -3.17 -17.43 10.57
C VAL A 487 -3.26 -15.91 10.73
N ASN A 488 -3.65 -15.18 9.68
CA ASN A 488 -3.76 -13.73 9.75
C ASN A 488 -4.94 -13.26 10.62
N GLY A 489 -6.03 -14.04 10.69
CA GLY A 489 -7.13 -13.79 11.62
C GLY A 489 -6.74 -13.94 13.09
N LEU A 490 -5.81 -14.85 13.40
CA LEU A 490 -5.19 -14.97 14.72
C LEU A 490 -4.20 -13.83 14.98
N ALA A 491 -3.37 -13.47 13.98
CA ALA A 491 -2.41 -12.38 14.08
C ALA A 491 -3.10 -11.02 14.33
N ALA A 492 -4.24 -10.77 13.68
CA ALA A 492 -5.07 -9.58 13.92
C ALA A 492 -5.62 -9.49 15.37
N GLN A 493 -5.57 -10.59 16.12
CA GLN A 493 -5.96 -10.64 17.54
C GLN A 493 -4.76 -10.73 18.49
N GLY A 494 -3.52 -10.77 17.98
CA GLY A 494 -2.33 -10.99 18.79
C GLY A 494 -2.21 -12.41 19.37
N LYS A 495 -2.86 -13.39 18.72
CA LYS A 495 -2.97 -14.78 19.19
C LYS A 495 -2.24 -15.79 18.29
N TYR A 496 -1.45 -15.31 17.33
CA TYR A 496 -0.64 -16.18 16.49
C TYR A 496 0.67 -16.52 17.21
N GLU A 497 1.01 -17.80 17.29
CA GLU A 497 2.19 -18.29 18.02
C GLU A 497 3.39 -18.59 17.10
N GLY A 498 3.27 -18.34 15.79
CA GLY A 498 4.32 -18.63 14.81
C GLY A 498 4.38 -20.10 14.43
N SER A 499 4.93 -20.40 13.27
CA SER A 499 5.17 -21.78 12.81
C SER A 499 6.51 -22.38 13.30
N GLY A 500 7.32 -21.61 14.03
CA GLY A 500 8.69 -21.99 14.43
C GLY A 500 9.74 -21.69 13.35
N GLU A 501 10.87 -22.40 13.37
CA GLU A 501 11.98 -22.21 12.40
C GLU A 501 11.66 -22.75 10.98
N ASP A 502 10.63 -23.58 10.82
CA ASP A 502 10.25 -24.18 9.53
C ASP A 502 8.98 -23.54 8.95
N ALA A 503 9.13 -22.33 8.41
CA ALA A 503 8.06 -21.63 7.70
C ALA A 503 7.88 -22.11 6.25
N GLY A 504 8.64 -23.11 5.79
CA GLY A 504 8.54 -23.70 4.46
C GLY A 504 8.40 -22.68 3.31
N ALA A 505 7.39 -22.87 2.46
CA ALA A 505 7.11 -21.96 1.35
C ALA A 505 6.66 -20.56 1.79
N ALA A 506 5.98 -20.45 2.93
CA ALA A 506 5.45 -19.20 3.48
C ALA A 506 6.55 -18.25 3.97
N GLY A 507 7.75 -18.76 4.28
CA GLY A 507 8.91 -17.97 4.69
C GLY A 507 9.65 -17.26 3.55
N ARG A 508 9.34 -17.54 2.27
CA ARG A 508 10.04 -16.95 1.12
C ARG A 508 9.68 -15.48 0.92
N SER A 509 10.69 -14.62 0.75
CA SER A 509 10.51 -13.20 0.44
C SER A 509 9.65 -13.01 -0.82
N LEU A 510 8.70 -12.09 -0.75
CA LEU A 510 7.80 -11.75 -1.85
C LEU A 510 8.15 -10.39 -2.49
N TYR A 511 9.31 -9.82 -2.13
CA TYR A 511 9.76 -8.51 -2.57
C TYR A 511 10.01 -8.44 -4.07
N ILE A 512 9.59 -7.32 -4.67
CA ILE A 512 9.87 -6.97 -6.05
C ILE A 512 10.30 -5.51 -6.03
N ALA A 513 11.52 -5.22 -6.47
CA ALA A 513 12.06 -3.86 -6.48
C ALA A 513 11.20 -2.92 -7.34
N ASN A 514 10.96 -1.71 -6.85
CA ASN A 514 10.17 -0.66 -7.46
C ASN A 514 8.79 -1.16 -7.97
N HIS A 515 8.10 -1.95 -7.15
CA HIS A 515 6.83 -2.56 -7.57
C HIS A 515 5.73 -1.50 -7.81
N ALA A 516 5.43 -1.26 -9.10
CA ALA A 516 4.26 -0.55 -9.58
C ALA A 516 3.25 -1.53 -10.22
N TYR A 517 1.97 -1.39 -9.83
CA TYR A 517 0.85 -2.26 -10.22
C TYR A 517 0.25 -1.92 -11.58
#